data_AF-A0A971T7G6-F1
#
_entry.id   AF-A0A971T7G6-F1
#
_cell.length_a   1.000
_cell.length_b   1.000
_cell.length_c   1.000
_cell.angle_alpha   90.00
_cell.angle_beta   90.00
_cell.angle_gamma   90.00
#
_symmetry.space_group_name_H-M   'P 1'
#
loop_
_entity.id
_entity.type
_entity.pdbx_description
1 polymer ?
#
loop_
_entity_poly.entity_id
_entity_poly.type
_entity_poly.pdbx_seq_one_letter_code
_entity_poly.pdbx_strand_id
1 'polypeptide(L)'
;MPESTQRYIGKLCEENRLSYELVLAIYQLEGAKDIKMNGIAAEIDKLVYIRNYWTEQGFPDEIVFDLMLLSRQRGIEGCRIFMKNSDVYYLDNYVQKVTQLKYYIEQSLDEPLSVIKKSNPCLKKG
;
A
#
# COMPACT_ATOMS: atom_id res chain seq x y z
N MET A 1 1.31 -13.30 6.61
CA MET A 1 2.12 -13.49 5.39
C MET A 1 3.49 -14.05 5.79
N PRO A 2 4.02 -15.11 5.12
CA PRO A 2 5.32 -15.69 5.44
C PRO A 2 6.50 -14.71 5.27
N GLU A 3 7.58 -14.88 6.06
CA GLU A 3 8.77 -14.03 6.02
C GLU A 3 9.48 -14.04 4.65
N SER A 4 9.50 -15.19 3.95
CA SER A 4 10.06 -15.30 2.59
C SER A 4 9.27 -14.46 1.58
N THR A 5 7.96 -14.37 1.75
CA THR A 5 7.08 -13.54 0.92
C THR A 5 7.33 -12.05 1.20
N GLN A 6 7.45 -11.68 2.48
CA GLN A 6 7.78 -10.32 2.89
C GLN A 6 9.14 -9.86 2.35
N ARG A 7 10.18 -10.70 2.45
CA ARG A 7 11.50 -10.42 1.86
C ARG A 7 11.45 -10.24 0.34
N TYR A 8 10.67 -11.08 -0.34
CA TYR A 8 10.50 -10.98 -1.79
C TYR A 8 9.80 -9.68 -2.20
N ILE A 9 8.72 -9.30 -1.50
CA ILE A 9 8.04 -8.01 -1.69
C ILE A 9 9.02 -6.85 -1.44
N GLY A 10 9.77 -6.90 -0.33
CA GLY A 10 10.75 -5.85 0.01
C GLY A 10 11.76 -5.62 -1.10
N LYS A 11 12.35 -6.69 -1.65
CA LYS A 11 13.28 -6.61 -2.78
C LYS A 11 12.62 -5.97 -4.02
N LEU A 12 11.43 -6.42 -4.39
CA LEU A 12 10.72 -5.87 -5.55
C LEU A 12 10.37 -4.39 -5.36
N CYS A 13 9.98 -3.99 -4.15
CA CYS A 13 9.71 -2.60 -3.81
C CYS A 13 10.97 -1.73 -3.93
N GLU A 14 12.12 -2.21 -3.44
CA GLU A 14 13.41 -1.52 -3.56
C GLU A 14 13.82 -1.34 -5.03
N GLU A 15 13.78 -2.42 -5.83
CA GLU A 15 14.12 -2.40 -7.27
C GLU A 15 13.24 -1.42 -8.06
N ASN A 16 11.97 -1.27 -7.66
CA ASN A 16 10.99 -0.46 -8.37
C ASN A 16 10.75 0.92 -7.76
N ARG A 17 11.43 1.28 -6.67
CA ARG A 17 11.21 2.52 -5.89
C ARG A 17 9.75 2.69 -5.44
N LEU A 18 9.15 1.62 -4.94
CA LEU A 18 7.83 1.65 -4.31
C LEU A 18 7.98 1.53 -2.79
N SER A 19 7.08 2.17 -2.02
CA SER A 19 7.04 1.99 -0.57
C SER A 19 6.66 0.55 -0.24
N TYR A 20 7.46 -0.08 0.61
CA TYR A 20 7.20 -1.44 1.09
C TYR A 20 5.90 -1.49 1.92
N GLU A 21 5.71 -0.50 2.77
CA GLU A 21 4.59 -0.35 3.69
C GLU A 21 3.29 -0.13 2.95
N LEU A 22 3.32 0.62 1.84
CA LEU A 22 2.19 0.77 0.93
C LEU A 22 1.72 -0.57 0.37
N VAL A 23 2.65 -1.36 -0.15
CA VAL A 23 2.33 -2.67 -0.74
C VAL A 23 1.78 -3.62 0.33
N LEU A 24 2.36 -3.62 1.53
CA LEU A 24 1.81 -4.37 2.66
C LEU A 24 0.41 -3.90 3.07
N ALA A 25 0.16 -2.60 3.12
CA ALA A 25 -1.14 -2.04 3.47
C ALA A 25 -2.23 -2.48 2.48
N ILE A 26 -1.93 -2.47 1.18
CA ILE A 26 -2.84 -2.97 0.13
C ILE A 26 -3.15 -4.45 0.37
N TYR A 27 -2.13 -5.30 0.53
CA TYR A 27 -2.34 -6.74 0.72
C TYR A 27 -3.10 -7.07 2.02
N GLN A 28 -2.83 -6.34 3.10
CA GLN A 28 -3.51 -6.51 4.37
C GLN A 28 -4.99 -6.10 4.26
N LEU A 29 -5.28 -4.99 3.57
CA LEU A 29 -6.64 -4.51 3.39
C LEU A 29 -7.47 -5.41 2.46
N GLU A 30 -6.88 -5.88 1.36
CA GLU A 30 -7.56 -6.71 0.36
C GLU A 30 -7.81 -8.15 0.84
N GLY A 31 -7.36 -8.50 2.04
CA GLY A 31 -7.64 -9.80 2.64
C GLY A 31 -6.97 -10.92 1.85
N ALA A 32 -5.67 -10.76 1.61
CA ALA A 32 -4.73 -11.68 0.98
C ALA A 32 -4.79 -13.13 1.54
N LYS A 33 -5.86 -13.86 1.24
CA LYS A 33 -6.02 -15.25 1.69
C LYS A 33 -5.15 -16.21 0.90
N ASP A 34 -4.71 -15.85 -0.31
CA ASP A 34 -3.88 -16.70 -1.17
C ASP A 34 -2.93 -15.89 -2.07
N ILE A 35 -2.04 -15.06 -1.50
CA ILE A 35 -0.96 -14.45 -2.30
C ILE A 35 0.00 -15.57 -2.71
N LYS A 36 -0.07 -15.99 -3.97
CA LYS A 36 0.96 -16.82 -4.60
C LYS A 36 2.13 -15.94 -4.98
N MET A 37 3.36 -16.39 -4.69
CA MET A 37 4.58 -15.66 -5.07
C MET A 37 4.60 -15.24 -6.54
N ASN A 38 4.08 -16.09 -7.43
CA ASN A 38 4.02 -15.84 -8.87
C ASN A 38 3.13 -14.64 -9.26
N GLY A 39 2.20 -14.21 -8.41
CA GLY A 39 1.34 -13.05 -8.67
C GLY A 39 1.91 -11.73 -8.13
N ILE A 40 2.85 -11.79 -7.18
CA ILE A 40 3.35 -10.60 -6.48
C ILE A 40 4.08 -9.66 -7.44
N ALA A 41 4.95 -10.20 -8.28
CA ALA A 41 5.69 -9.40 -9.26
C ALA A 41 4.75 -8.66 -10.20
N ALA A 42 3.76 -9.35 -10.78
CA ALA A 42 2.77 -8.74 -11.67
C ALA A 42 1.93 -7.67 -10.98
N GLU A 43 1.56 -7.86 -9.71
CA GLU A 43 0.85 -6.86 -8.92
C GLU A 43 1.71 -5.61 -8.65
N ILE A 44 3.00 -5.80 -8.34
CA ILE A 44 3.94 -4.70 -8.15
C ILE A 44 4.19 -3.97 -9.48
N ASP A 45 4.42 -4.69 -10.58
CA ASP A 45 4.59 -4.12 -11.92
C ASP A 45 3.37 -3.28 -12.32
N LYS A 46 2.17 -3.74 -11.97
CA LYS A 46 0.93 -2.97 -12.21
C LYS A 46 0.91 -1.67 -11.40
N LEU A 47 1.34 -1.68 -10.14
CA LEU A 47 1.45 -0.47 -9.32
C LEU A 47 2.49 0.50 -9.89
N VAL A 48 3.66 -0.01 -10.31
CA VAL A 48 4.71 0.77 -10.98
C VAL A 48 4.18 1.43 -12.25
N TYR A 49 3.51 0.65 -13.10
CA TYR A 49 2.91 1.14 -14.34
C TYR A 49 1.94 2.29 -14.07
N ILE A 50 1.04 2.12 -13.10
CA ILE A 50 0.06 3.15 -12.74
C ILE A 50 0.75 4.40 -12.17
N ARG A 51 1.73 4.25 -11.27
CA ARG A 51 2.51 5.36 -10.73
C ARG A 51 3.15 6.16 -11.86
N ASN A 52 3.89 5.47 -12.73
CA ASN A 52 4.59 6.10 -13.84
C ASN A 52 3.62 6.83 -14.78
N TYR A 53 2.48 6.22 -15.09
CA TYR A 53 1.44 6.85 -15.89
C TYR A 53 1.02 8.21 -15.30
N TRP A 54 0.68 8.28 -14.01
CA TRP A 54 0.23 9.53 -13.40
C TRP A 54 1.36 10.56 -13.25
N THR A 55 2.58 10.12 -12.97
CA THR A 55 3.76 11.00 -13.00
C THR A 55 3.96 11.60 -14.39
N GLU A 56 3.84 10.79 -15.46
CA GLU A 56 3.96 11.26 -16.85
C GLU A 56 2.84 12.21 -17.28
N GLN A 57 1.66 12.13 -16.64
CA GLN A 57 0.59 13.12 -16.82
C GLN A 57 0.88 14.46 -16.11
N GLY A 58 1.99 14.56 -15.37
CA GLY A 58 2.43 15.79 -14.71
C GLY A 58 1.86 16.00 -13.30
N PHE A 59 1.29 14.95 -12.68
CA PHE A 59 0.84 15.04 -11.29
C PHE A 59 2.02 14.99 -10.31
N PRO A 60 1.98 15.75 -9.20
CA PRO A 60 3.01 15.71 -8.18
C PRO A 60 2.97 14.39 -7.39
N ASP A 61 4.13 13.97 -6.89
CA ASP A 61 4.31 12.69 -6.17
C ASP A 61 3.31 12.50 -5.02
N GLU A 62 2.98 13.57 -4.29
CA GLU A 62 2.00 13.59 -3.19
C GLU A 62 0.62 13.08 -3.64
N ILE A 63 0.20 13.42 -4.86
CA ILE A 63 -1.11 13.07 -5.41
C ILE A 63 -1.05 11.74 -6.16
N VAL A 64 0.10 11.42 -6.78
CA VAL A 64 0.30 10.17 -7.54
C VAL A 64 -0.03 8.94 -6.68
N PHE A 65 0.26 8.99 -5.37
CA PHE A 65 -0.11 7.93 -4.44
C PHE A 65 -1.63 7.66 -4.41
N ASP A 66 -2.44 8.69 -4.21
CA ASP A 66 -3.91 8.56 -4.15
C ASP A 66 -4.47 8.09 -5.49
N LEU A 67 -3.95 8.66 -6.60
CA LEU A 67 -4.35 8.28 -7.95
C LEU A 67 -3.98 6.84 -8.29
N MET A 68 -2.86 6.35 -7.77
CA MET A 68 -2.45 4.97 -7.94
C MET A 68 -3.43 4.01 -7.27
N LEU A 69 -3.86 4.30 -6.05
CA LEU A 69 -4.85 3.50 -5.32
C LEU A 69 -6.23 3.54 -5.98
N LEU A 70 -6.68 4.71 -6.42
CA LEU A 70 -7.95 4.85 -7.14
C LEU A 70 -7.95 4.11 -8.46
N SER A 71 -6.85 4.21 -9.21
CA SER A 71 -6.66 3.52 -10.49
C SER A 71 -6.53 2.00 -10.32
N ARG A 72 -6.00 1.52 -9.19
CA ARG A 72 -6.00 0.09 -8.88
C ARG A 72 -7.43 -0.45 -8.79
N GLN A 73 -8.35 0.29 -8.16
CA GLN A 73 -9.74 -0.13 -8.00
C GLN A 73 -10.60 0.05 -9.25
N ARG A 74 -10.38 1.16 -10.00
CA ARG A 74 -11.28 1.62 -11.06
C ARG A 74 -10.69 1.53 -12.47
N GLY A 75 -9.41 1.16 -12.57
CA GLY A 75 -8.61 1.39 -13.77
C GLY A 75 -8.26 2.87 -13.94
N ILE A 76 -7.25 3.14 -14.77
CA ILE A 76 -6.81 4.50 -15.08
C ILE A 76 -7.96 5.33 -15.65
N GLU A 77 -8.69 4.81 -16.64
CA GLU A 77 -9.77 5.57 -17.26
C GLU A 77 -10.93 5.85 -16.29
N GLY A 78 -11.30 4.87 -15.46
CA GLY A 78 -12.30 5.07 -14.41
C GLY A 78 -11.87 6.12 -13.40
N CYS A 79 -10.58 6.15 -13.04
CA CYS A 79 -10.02 7.20 -12.18
C CYS A 79 -10.06 8.58 -12.85
N ARG A 80 -9.73 8.69 -14.15
CA ARG A 80 -9.84 9.95 -14.91
C ARG A 80 -11.27 10.48 -14.94
N ILE A 81 -12.25 9.60 -15.15
CA ILE A 81 -13.68 9.96 -15.12
C ILE A 81 -14.08 10.41 -13.71
N PHE A 82 -13.62 9.72 -12.68
CA PHE A 82 -13.90 10.07 -11.29
C PHE A 82 -13.36 11.46 -10.94
N MET A 83 -12.10 11.77 -11.30
CA MET A 83 -11.48 13.08 -11.05
C MET A 83 -12.19 14.24 -11.74
N LYS A 84 -12.80 14.01 -12.92
CA LYS A 84 -13.58 15.06 -13.60
C LYS A 84 -14.88 15.40 -12.88
N ASN A 85 -15.39 14.50 -12.06
CA ASN A 85 -16.69 14.62 -11.40
C ASN A 85 -16.56 14.83 -9.87
N SER A 86 -15.33 14.87 -9.34
CA SER A 86 -15.07 14.97 -7.90
C SER A 86 -13.73 15.63 -7.63
N ASP A 87 -13.75 16.71 -6.84
CA ASP A 87 -12.54 17.40 -6.39
C ASP A 87 -11.91 16.76 -5.14
N VAL A 88 -12.49 15.65 -4.64
CA VAL A 88 -12.25 15.16 -3.26
C VAL A 88 -11.78 13.70 -3.24
N TYR A 89 -10.77 13.40 -4.05
CA TYR A 89 -10.23 12.04 -4.19
C TYR A 89 -9.63 11.46 -2.89
N TYR A 90 -9.10 12.30 -2.00
CA TYR A 90 -8.57 11.93 -0.69
C TYR A 90 -9.64 11.45 0.31
N LEU A 91 -10.92 11.67 0.02
CA LEU A 91 -12.04 11.16 0.83
C LEU A 91 -12.51 9.76 0.41
N ASP A 92 -11.89 9.17 -0.63
CA ASP A 92 -12.24 7.82 -1.03
C ASP A 92 -11.92 6.81 0.08
N ASN A 93 -12.91 6.01 0.44
CA ASN A 93 -12.83 5.06 1.55
C ASN A 93 -11.66 4.07 1.42
N TYR A 94 -11.31 3.67 0.20
CA TYR A 94 -10.17 2.77 0.00
C TYR A 94 -8.85 3.49 0.19
N VAL A 95 -8.71 4.69 -0.39
CA VAL A 95 -7.53 5.55 -0.21
C VAL A 95 -7.28 5.79 1.28
N GLN A 96 -8.30 6.23 2.03
CA GLN A 96 -8.17 6.49 3.46
C GLN A 96 -7.72 5.26 4.25
N LYS A 97 -8.30 4.10 3.98
CA LYS A 97 -7.94 2.86 4.68
C LYS A 97 -6.52 2.41 4.39
N VAL A 98 -6.09 2.47 3.14
CA VAL A 98 -4.71 2.10 2.77
C VAL A 98 -3.72 3.10 3.38
N THR A 99 -4.00 4.41 3.33
CA THR A 99 -3.15 5.44 3.94
C THR A 99 -3.00 5.24 5.45
N GLN A 100 -4.11 4.97 6.16
CA GLN A 100 -4.08 4.70 7.60
C GLN A 100 -3.29 3.43 7.93
N LEU A 101 -3.48 2.36 7.16
CA LEU A 101 -2.74 1.11 7.37
C LEU A 101 -1.25 1.28 7.07
N LYS A 102 -0.90 2.00 5.99
CA LYS A 102 0.48 2.32 5.64
C LYS A 102 1.16 3.07 6.80
N TYR A 103 0.53 4.12 7.31
CA TYR A 103 1.04 4.88 8.45
C TYR A 103 1.26 3.99 9.68
N TYR A 104 0.30 3.12 10.00
CA TYR A 104 0.44 2.17 11.11
C TYR A 104 1.62 1.21 10.92
N ILE A 105 1.80 0.69 9.70
CA ILE A 105 2.92 -0.21 9.38
C ILE A 105 4.25 0.53 9.51
N GLU A 106 4.37 1.76 8.99
CA GLU A 106 5.58 2.59 9.11
C GLU A 106 5.97 2.76 10.59
N GLN A 107 5.04 3.17 11.45
CA GLN A 107 5.30 3.31 12.88
C GLN A 107 5.73 1.99 13.54
N SER A 108 5.17 0.85 13.10
CA SER A 108 5.52 -0.46 13.68
C SER A 108 6.90 -0.97 13.26
N LEU A 109 7.41 -0.54 12.10
CA LEU A 109 8.75 -0.90 11.61
C LEU A 109 9.83 0.03 12.17
N ASP A 110 9.48 1.29 12.43
CA ASP A 110 10.37 2.29 13.03
C ASP A 110 10.53 2.12 14.56
N GLU A 111 9.69 1.32 15.21
CA GLU A 111 9.85 1.03 16.63
C GLU A 111 11.15 0.25 16.91
N PRO A 112 12.06 0.78 17.76
CA PRO A 112 13.18 -0.01 18.25
C PRO A 112 12.66 -1.24 19.00
N LEU A 113 13.26 -2.41 18.75
CA LEU A 113 12.96 -3.71 19.41
C LEU A 113 12.87 -3.67 20.96
N SER A 114 13.25 -2.58 21.61
CA SER A 114 13.15 -2.34 23.05
C SER A 114 11.75 -1.90 23.54
N VAL A 115 10.85 -1.44 22.67
CA VAL A 115 9.51 -0.94 23.04
C VAL A 115 8.44 -2.05 23.01
N ILE A 116 8.55 -3.01 22.09
CA ILE A 116 7.58 -4.09 21.87
C ILE A 116 7.45 -5.04 23.10
N LYS A 117 8.45 -5.07 24.00
CA LYS A 117 8.36 -5.85 25.25
C LYS A 117 7.50 -5.21 26.35
N LYS A 118 7.01 -3.97 26.20
CA LYS A 118 6.24 -3.29 27.26
C LYS A 118 4.73 -3.16 27.00
N SER A 119 4.25 -3.53 25.82
CA SER A 119 2.85 -3.30 25.43
C SER A 119 2.03 -4.59 25.29
N ASN A 120 2.30 -5.60 26.12
CA ASN A 120 1.39 -6.74 26.32
C ASN A 120 1.10 -7.00 27.82
N PRO A 121 0.37 -6.13 28.54
CA PRO A 121 -0.20 -6.48 29.83
C PRO A 121 -1.63 -7.01 29.62
N CYS A 122 -1.80 -8.10 28.85
CA CYS A 122 -3.09 -8.77 28.70
C CYS A 122 -2.95 -10.29 28.66
N LEU A 123 -2.27 -10.85 29.67
CA LEU A 123 -2.54 -12.20 30.17
C LEU A 123 -2.48 -12.15 31.71
N LYS A 124 -3.52 -11.54 32.31
CA LYS A 124 -3.95 -11.90 33.67
C LYS A 124 -4.75 -13.20 33.56
N LYS A 125 -4.17 -14.33 33.95
CA LYS A 125 -4.82 -15.56 34.45
C LYS A 125 -3.71 -16.39 35.12
N GLY A 126 -3.79 -16.86 36.35
CA GLY A 126 -4.76 -16.84 37.44
C GLY A 126 -4.05 -17.45 38.65
#